data_AF-A0A8S1AA16-F1
#
_entry.id   AF-A0A8S1AA16-F1
#
_cell.length_a   1.000
_cell.length_b   1.000
_cell.length_c   1.000
_cell.angle_alpha   90.00
_cell.angle_beta   90.00
_cell.angle_gamma   90.00
#
_symmetry.space_group_name_H-M   'P 1'
#
loop_
_entity.id
_entity.type
_entity.pdbx_description
1 polymer ?
#
loop_
_entity_poly.entity_id
_entity_poly.type
_entity_poly.pdbx_seq_one_letter_code
_entity_poly.pdbx_strand_id
1 'polypeptide(L)'
;MGDCWYETYEVPKSKAYRVWQLVSNMYVFIVLLNEILAHCRSDLNEKEKTDLFQFSIAHPLVSLKIVTLYYKKDKFAVVMKRLLEGTRSTFHSIELERASVKQSTRYFLMLIISVYITLVSTFIDGVRAHIKDAIPIRTEVVLYPTPADTGIFVNILRSLIEIHWYHMMAMMLSIDGFVICSLVIVRFKFKALKLYCQEMRTKVLKNVENKSRMDLEKSFKNDFVTVIKMHEDALW
;
A
#
# COMPACT_ATOMS: atom_id res chain seq x y z
N MET A 1 -5.74 -10.70 -1.07
CA MET A 1 -5.08 -9.73 -0.17
C MET A 1 -5.75 -9.58 1.21
N GLY A 2 -6.95 -10.14 1.46
CA GLY A 2 -7.65 -9.99 2.75
C GLY A 2 -6.97 -10.65 3.97
N ASP A 3 -6.10 -11.64 3.74
CA ASP A 3 -5.43 -12.42 4.81
C ASP A 3 -4.19 -11.74 5.41
N CYS A 4 -3.90 -10.49 5.06
CA CYS A 4 -2.73 -9.76 5.58
C CYS A 4 -3.05 -9.00 6.88
N TRP A 5 -4.30 -9.05 7.34
CA TRP A 5 -4.73 -8.42 8.59
C TRP A 5 -4.42 -9.32 9.79
N TYR A 6 -4.07 -8.69 10.91
CA TYR A 6 -3.64 -9.42 12.11
C TYR A 6 -4.80 -9.97 12.94
N GLU A 7 -5.99 -9.39 12.82
CA GLU A 7 -7.18 -9.96 13.43
C GLU A 7 -7.65 -11.12 12.55
N THR A 8 -7.89 -12.27 13.18
CA THR A 8 -8.49 -13.43 12.52
C THR A 8 -9.94 -13.11 12.16
N TYR A 9 -10.16 -12.58 10.96
CA TYR A 9 -11.49 -12.60 10.37
C TYR A 9 -11.79 -14.01 9.87
N GLU A 10 -13.01 -14.47 10.10
CA GLU A 10 -13.55 -15.63 9.41
C GLU A 10 -13.80 -15.26 7.94
N VAL A 11 -12.72 -15.13 7.17
CA VAL A 11 -12.83 -15.02 5.72
C VAL A 11 -13.52 -16.30 5.27
N PRO A 12 -14.62 -16.22 4.49
CA PRO A 12 -15.31 -17.42 4.03
C PRO A 12 -14.30 -18.27 3.26
N LYS A 13 -13.88 -19.39 3.86
CA LYS A 13 -12.92 -20.36 3.30
C LYS A 13 -13.53 -21.15 2.13
N SER A 14 -14.41 -20.51 1.36
CA SER A 14 -15.06 -21.11 0.21
C SER A 14 -13.99 -21.54 -0.78
N LYS A 15 -14.18 -22.71 -1.38
CA LYS A 15 -13.29 -23.19 -2.45
C LYS A 15 -13.25 -22.18 -3.60
N ALA A 16 -14.37 -21.48 -3.84
CA ALA A 16 -14.47 -20.39 -4.83
C ALA A 16 -13.50 -19.24 -4.56
N TYR A 17 -13.35 -18.78 -3.32
CA TYR A 17 -12.40 -17.69 -2.99
C TYR A 17 -10.94 -18.10 -3.27
N ARG A 18 -10.56 -19.32 -2.92
CA ARG A 18 -9.21 -19.85 -3.19
C ARG A 18 -8.93 -19.98 -4.70
N VAL A 19 -9.91 -20.46 -5.46
CA VAL A 19 -9.81 -20.53 -6.92
C VAL A 19 -9.69 -19.13 -7.51
N TRP A 20 -10.52 -18.18 -7.09
CA TRP A 20 -10.46 -16.79 -7.52
C TRP A 20 -9.09 -16.16 -7.23
N GLN A 21 -8.55 -16.35 -6.03
CA GLN A 21 -7.23 -15.82 -5.66
C GLN A 21 -6.12 -16.39 -6.54
N LEU A 22 -6.15 -17.70 -6.82
CA LEU A 22 -5.18 -18.34 -7.70
C LEU A 22 -5.29 -17.78 -9.13
N VAL A 23 -6.51 -17.70 -9.66
CA VAL A 23 -6.78 -17.19 -11.01
C VAL A 23 -6.35 -15.72 -11.14
N SER A 24 -6.72 -14.87 -10.18
CA SER A 24 -6.35 -13.44 -10.16
C SER A 24 -4.83 -13.25 -10.09
N ASN A 25 -4.11 -14.01 -9.28
CA ASN A 25 -2.66 -13.92 -9.23
C ASN A 25 -2.01 -14.42 -10.52
N MET A 26 -2.43 -15.58 -11.04
CA MET A 26 -1.93 -16.13 -12.31
C MET A 26 -2.17 -15.17 -13.47
N TYR A 27 -3.33 -14.52 -13.49
CA TYR A 27 -3.69 -13.52 -14.47
C TYR A 27 -2.70 -12.35 -14.51
N VAL A 28 -2.25 -11.86 -13.34
CA VAL A 28 -1.25 -10.80 -13.27
C VAL A 28 0.07 -11.24 -13.92
N PHE A 29 0.55 -12.44 -13.57
CA PHE A 29 1.80 -12.96 -14.09
C PHE A 29 1.74 -13.27 -15.59
N ILE A 30 0.63 -13.82 -16.09
CA ILE A 30 0.47 -14.15 -17.51
C ILE A 30 0.52 -12.88 -18.37
N VAL A 31 -0.20 -11.82 -17.98
CA VAL A 31 -0.19 -10.57 -18.74
C VAL A 31 1.17 -9.88 -18.64
N LEU A 32 1.82 -9.91 -17.47
CA LEU A 32 3.18 -9.40 -17.32
C LEU A 32 4.19 -10.13 -18.24
N LEU A 33 4.11 -11.45 -18.32
CA LEU A 33 4.98 -12.25 -19.18
C LEU A 33 4.72 -11.92 -20.65
N ASN A 34 3.45 -11.77 -21.03
CA ASN A 34 3.01 -11.36 -22.35
C ASN A 34 3.51 -9.95 -22.74
N GLU A 35 3.54 -9.02 -21.79
CA GLU A 35 4.12 -7.69 -21.94
C GLU A 35 5.64 -7.74 -22.12
N ILE A 36 6.37 -8.44 -21.24
CA ILE A 36 7.83 -8.55 -21.35
C ILE A 36 8.22 -9.17 -22.70
N LEU A 37 7.52 -10.22 -23.13
CA LEU A 37 7.74 -10.87 -24.42
C LEU A 37 7.34 -10.01 -25.62
N ALA A 38 6.61 -8.91 -25.42
CA ALA A 38 6.30 -7.98 -26.50
C ALA A 38 7.57 -7.33 -27.09
N HIS A 39 8.72 -7.37 -26.39
CA HIS A 39 10.01 -6.96 -26.95
C HIS A 39 10.44 -7.78 -28.17
N CYS A 40 9.91 -8.98 -28.34
CA CYS A 40 10.17 -9.82 -29.50
C CYS A 40 9.38 -9.38 -30.74
N ARG A 41 8.46 -8.41 -30.61
CA ARG A 41 7.67 -7.90 -31.73
C ARG A 41 8.50 -6.96 -32.60
N SER A 42 8.49 -7.21 -33.90
CA SER A 42 9.14 -6.34 -34.90
C SER A 42 8.23 -5.22 -35.43
N ASP A 43 6.94 -5.27 -35.13
CA ASP A 43 5.91 -4.38 -35.67
C ASP A 43 5.59 -3.17 -34.77
N LEU A 44 6.46 -2.87 -33.80
CA LEU A 44 6.26 -1.76 -32.85
C LEU A 44 6.78 -0.43 -33.41
N ASN A 45 5.99 0.63 -33.27
CA ASN A 45 6.44 2.00 -33.54
C ASN A 45 7.29 2.56 -32.38
N GLU A 46 7.94 3.72 -32.58
CA GLU A 46 8.86 4.30 -31.57
C GLU A 46 8.15 4.68 -30.26
N LYS A 47 6.89 5.11 -30.33
CA LYS A 47 6.08 5.38 -29.14
C LYS A 47 5.82 4.11 -28.36
N GLU A 48 5.41 3.05 -29.03
CA GLU A 48 5.11 1.74 -28.43
C GLU A 48 6.35 1.09 -27.82
N LYS A 49 7.53 1.25 -28.43
CA LYS A 49 8.80 0.80 -27.84
C LYS A 49 9.11 1.53 -26.55
N THR A 50 8.86 2.84 -26.51
CA THR A 50 9.07 3.68 -25.32
C THR A 50 8.11 3.27 -24.21
N ASP A 51 6.82 3.13 -24.53
CA ASP A 51 5.78 2.71 -23.58
C ASP A 51 6.08 1.29 -23.05
N LEU A 52 6.42 0.35 -23.94
CA LEU A 52 6.80 -1.02 -23.59
C LEU A 52 8.00 -1.07 -22.63
N PHE A 53 9.03 -0.26 -22.89
CA PHE A 53 10.20 -0.18 -22.01
C PHE A 53 9.80 0.33 -20.62
N GLN A 54 8.97 1.37 -20.55
CA GLN A 54 8.48 1.91 -19.28
C GLN A 54 7.68 0.86 -18.50
N PHE A 55 6.75 0.16 -19.15
CA PHE A 55 5.92 -0.84 -18.48
C PHE A 55 6.70 -2.08 -18.06
N SER A 56 7.67 -2.49 -18.88
CA SER A 56 8.58 -3.61 -18.55
C SER A 56 9.50 -3.34 -17.36
N ILE A 57 9.56 -2.10 -16.87
CA ILE A 57 10.20 -1.76 -15.60
C ILE A 57 9.15 -1.58 -14.51
N ALA A 58 8.10 -0.81 -14.78
CA ALA A 58 7.09 -0.45 -13.78
C ALA A 58 6.27 -1.64 -13.29
N HIS A 59 5.79 -2.49 -14.19
CA HIS A 59 4.90 -3.61 -13.86
C HIS A 59 5.60 -4.75 -13.10
N PRO A 60 6.86 -5.12 -13.41
CA PRO A 60 7.63 -6.02 -12.54
C PRO A 60 7.87 -5.45 -11.14
N LEU A 61 8.10 -4.14 -10.99
CA LEU A 61 8.26 -3.53 -9.66
C LEU A 61 6.97 -3.64 -8.83
N VAL A 62 5.81 -3.40 -9.43
CA VAL A 62 4.51 -3.60 -8.76
C VAL A 62 4.32 -5.08 -8.40
N SER A 63 4.62 -5.98 -9.32
CA SER A 63 4.54 -7.43 -9.09
C SER A 63 5.47 -7.90 -7.97
N LEU A 64 6.68 -7.33 -7.88
CA LEU A 64 7.63 -7.59 -6.80
C LEU A 64 7.08 -7.13 -5.44
N LYS A 65 6.41 -5.98 -5.37
CA LYS A 65 5.71 -5.53 -4.16
C LYS A 65 4.65 -6.55 -3.73
N ILE A 66 3.85 -7.03 -4.68
CA ILE A 66 2.79 -8.02 -4.42
C ILE A 66 3.39 -9.34 -3.90
N VAL A 67 4.42 -9.86 -4.56
CA VAL A 67 5.13 -11.09 -4.12
C VAL A 67 5.75 -10.91 -2.74
N THR A 68 6.37 -9.75 -2.47
CA THR A 68 6.97 -9.44 -1.17
C THR A 68 5.92 -9.43 -0.07
N LEU A 69 4.75 -8.82 -0.31
CA LEU A 69 3.63 -8.84 0.63
C LEU A 69 3.19 -10.27 0.93
N TYR A 70 2.98 -11.10 -0.10
CA TYR A 70 2.56 -12.48 0.11
C TYR A 70 3.59 -13.32 0.87
N TYR A 71 4.87 -13.18 0.53
CA TYR A 71 5.96 -13.92 1.18
C TYR A 71 6.19 -13.47 2.63
N LYS A 72 5.92 -12.20 2.95
CA LYS A 72 6.13 -11.62 4.28
C LYS A 72 4.83 -11.33 5.04
N LYS A 73 3.69 -11.86 4.60
CA LYS A 73 2.36 -11.55 5.16
C LYS A 73 2.30 -11.70 6.68
N ASP A 74 2.91 -12.75 7.23
CA ASP A 74 2.86 -13.03 8.67
C ASP A 74 3.66 -11.98 9.46
N LYS A 75 4.80 -11.55 8.90
CA LYS A 75 5.58 -10.44 9.47
C LYS A 75 4.81 -9.14 9.42
N PHE A 76 4.13 -8.86 8.31
CA PHE A 76 3.27 -7.68 8.16
C PHE A 76 2.15 -7.65 9.20
N ALA A 77 1.47 -8.78 9.42
CA ALA A 77 0.42 -8.88 10.44
C ALA A 77 0.98 -8.60 11.85
N VAL A 78 2.13 -9.18 12.21
CA VAL A 78 2.78 -8.92 13.50
C VAL A 78 3.13 -7.44 13.68
N VAL A 79 3.71 -6.81 12.64
CA VAL A 79 4.04 -5.38 12.66
C VAL A 79 2.79 -4.54 12.83
N MET A 80 1.72 -4.82 12.08
CA MET A 80 0.47 -4.05 12.20
C MET A 80 -0.19 -4.19 13.57
N LYS A 81 -0.21 -5.41 14.12
CA LYS A 81 -0.71 -5.65 15.49
C LYS A 81 0.07 -4.81 16.51
N ARG A 82 1.40 -4.82 16.43
CA ARG A 82 2.25 -4.07 17.37
C ARG A 82 2.13 -2.56 17.17
N LEU A 83 1.97 -2.09 15.93
CA LEU A 83 1.75 -0.68 15.63
C LEU A 83 0.44 -0.15 16.21
N LEU A 84 -0.62 -0.96 16.18
CA LEU A 84 -1.95 -0.53 16.63
C LEU A 84 -2.21 -0.80 18.11
N GLU A 85 -1.71 -1.91 18.65
CA GLU A 85 -2.04 -2.36 20.01
C GLU A 85 -0.88 -2.18 21.00
N GLY A 86 0.37 -2.21 20.53
CA GLY A 86 1.55 -2.39 21.39
C GLY A 86 1.73 -1.32 22.48
N THR A 87 1.36 -0.07 22.20
CA THR A 87 1.50 1.04 23.17
C THR A 87 0.21 1.32 23.95
N ARG A 88 -0.90 0.66 23.62
CA ARG A 88 -2.24 0.99 24.13
C ARG A 88 -2.40 0.72 25.62
N SER A 89 -1.70 -0.29 26.16
CA SER A 89 -1.71 -0.60 27.59
C SER A 89 -0.93 0.40 28.45
N THR A 90 -0.02 1.17 27.84
CA THR A 90 0.95 2.00 28.56
C THR A 90 0.52 3.46 28.57
N PHE A 91 0.20 4.00 27.39
CA PHE A 91 -0.27 5.37 27.24
C PHE A 91 -1.18 5.45 26.02
N HIS A 92 -2.40 5.95 26.23
CA HIS A 92 -3.44 5.98 25.21
C HIS A 92 -4.11 7.36 25.20
N SER A 93 -4.14 7.97 24.01
CA SER A 93 -4.83 9.23 23.76
C SER A 93 -5.75 9.05 22.57
N ILE A 94 -7.06 9.07 22.85
CA ILE A 94 -8.12 8.93 21.84
C ILE A 94 -8.03 10.06 20.80
N GLU A 95 -7.62 11.26 21.22
CA GLU A 95 -7.44 12.40 20.33
C GLU A 95 -6.33 12.17 19.30
N LEU A 96 -5.20 11.62 19.75
CA LEU A 96 -4.07 11.29 18.86
C LEU A 96 -4.42 10.16 17.90
N GLU A 97 -5.17 9.14 18.35
CA GLU A 97 -5.65 8.07 17.48
C GLU A 97 -6.65 8.58 16.43
N ARG A 98 -7.63 9.40 16.82
CA ARG A 98 -8.56 10.00 15.87
C ARG A 98 -7.82 10.88 14.86
N ALA A 99 -6.81 11.62 15.30
CA ALA A 99 -5.98 12.44 14.43
C ALA A 99 -5.10 11.60 13.48
N SER A 100 -4.61 10.44 13.93
CA SER A 100 -3.82 9.52 13.09
C SER A 100 -4.66 8.91 11.98
N VAL A 101 -5.89 8.46 12.30
CA VAL A 101 -6.85 7.94 11.30
C VAL A 101 -7.19 9.03 10.30
N LYS A 102 -7.60 10.23 10.77
CA LYS A 102 -7.93 11.35 9.89
C LYS A 102 -6.77 11.76 8.98
N GLN A 103 -5.54 11.69 9.46
CA GLN A 103 -4.37 11.99 8.65
C GLN A 103 -4.05 10.88 7.64
N SER A 104 -4.15 9.61 8.04
CA SER A 104 -3.96 8.45 7.16
C SER A 104 -4.99 8.45 6.02
N THR A 105 -6.27 8.67 6.34
CA THR A 105 -7.35 8.77 5.34
C THR A 105 -7.09 9.89 4.34
N ARG A 106 -6.63 11.06 4.79
CA ARG A 106 -6.32 12.18 3.88
C ARG A 106 -5.18 11.83 2.91
N TYR A 107 -4.09 11.25 3.39
CA TYR A 107 -2.97 10.87 2.53
C TYR A 107 -3.33 9.74 1.58
N PHE A 108 -4.10 8.75 2.04
CA PHE A 108 -4.58 7.69 1.18
C PHE A 108 -5.55 8.21 0.11
N LEU A 109 -6.44 9.14 0.46
CA LEU A 109 -7.34 9.79 -0.50
C LEU A 109 -6.55 10.59 -1.55
N MET A 110 -5.52 11.33 -1.14
CA MET A 110 -4.63 12.04 -2.08
C MET A 110 -3.95 11.07 -3.06
N LEU A 111 -3.49 9.91 -2.57
CA LEU A 111 -2.91 8.87 -3.42
C LEU A 111 -3.93 8.33 -4.43
N ILE A 112 -5.15 8.01 -3.98
CA ILE A 112 -6.23 7.54 -4.86
C ILE A 112 -6.54 8.57 -5.95
N ILE A 113 -6.69 9.85 -5.57
CA ILE A 113 -6.96 10.93 -6.52
C ILE A 113 -5.82 11.05 -7.53
N SER A 114 -4.56 10.98 -7.08
CA SER A 114 -3.40 11.03 -7.97
C SER A 114 -3.40 9.89 -8.98
N VAL A 115 -3.62 8.65 -8.53
CA VAL A 115 -3.67 7.49 -9.43
C VAL A 115 -4.85 7.58 -10.39
N TYR A 116 -6.01 8.05 -9.92
CA TYR A 116 -7.17 8.23 -10.78
C TYR A 116 -6.94 9.29 -11.88
N ILE A 117 -6.30 10.41 -11.53
CA ILE A 117 -5.90 11.42 -12.52
C ILE A 117 -4.96 10.79 -13.55
N THR A 118 -3.95 10.02 -13.11
CA THR A 118 -3.05 9.31 -14.03
C THR A 118 -3.78 8.35 -14.96
N LEU A 119 -4.77 7.59 -14.45
CA LEU A 119 -5.60 6.69 -15.25
C LEU A 119 -6.43 7.44 -16.30
N VAL A 120 -7.04 8.56 -15.91
CA VAL A 120 -7.83 9.37 -16.85
C VAL A 120 -6.93 10.02 -17.90
N SER A 121 -5.76 10.54 -17.50
CA SER A 121 -4.79 11.14 -18.43
C SER A 121 -4.27 10.12 -19.43
N THR A 122 -3.87 8.93 -18.98
CA THR A 122 -3.41 7.84 -19.86
C THR A 122 -4.50 7.37 -20.82
N PHE A 123 -5.76 7.29 -20.36
CA PHE A 123 -6.89 7.01 -21.24
C PHE A 123 -7.08 8.10 -22.30
N ILE A 124 -7.02 9.38 -21.93
CA ILE A 124 -7.11 10.51 -22.88
C ILE A 124 -5.98 10.45 -23.91
N ASP A 125 -4.75 10.12 -23.48
CA ASP A 125 -3.61 9.96 -24.37
C ASP A 125 -3.77 8.77 -25.32
N GLY A 126 -4.38 7.67 -24.86
CA GLY A 126 -4.77 6.54 -25.70
C GLY A 126 -5.79 6.92 -26.78
N VAL A 127 -6.84 7.66 -26.41
CA VAL A 127 -7.83 8.19 -27.35
C VAL A 127 -7.19 9.15 -28.36
N ARG A 128 -6.31 10.04 -27.89
CA ARG A 128 -5.59 10.99 -28.76
C ARG A 128 -4.68 10.26 -29.75
N ALA A 129 -3.96 9.24 -29.31
CA ALA A 129 -3.12 8.41 -30.16
C ALA A 129 -3.94 7.68 -31.22
N HIS A 130 -5.13 7.22 -30.86
CA HIS A 130 -6.05 6.60 -31.82
C HIS A 130 -6.50 7.55 -32.92
N ILE A 131 -6.85 8.79 -32.56
CA ILE A 131 -7.30 9.79 -33.52
C ILE A 131 -6.17 10.27 -34.43
N LYS A 132 -4.96 10.46 -33.89
CA LYS A 132 -3.83 11.05 -34.64
C LYS A 132 -3.00 10.03 -35.42
N ASP A 133 -2.73 8.90 -34.79
CA ASP A 133 -1.72 7.94 -35.25
C ASP A 133 -2.37 6.63 -35.75
N ALA A 134 -3.71 6.55 -35.75
CA ALA A 134 -4.50 5.35 -36.08
C ALA A 134 -4.15 4.10 -35.25
N ILE A 135 -3.51 4.30 -34.09
CA ILE A 135 -3.15 3.22 -33.16
C ILE A 135 -4.43 2.79 -32.42
N PRO A 136 -4.76 1.49 -32.30
CA PRO A 136 -5.89 1.06 -31.49
C PRO A 136 -5.81 1.62 -30.07
N ILE A 137 -6.94 2.06 -29.49
CA ILE A 137 -6.98 2.50 -28.09
C ILE A 137 -6.53 1.32 -27.23
N ARG A 138 -5.36 1.47 -26.61
CA ARG A 138 -4.77 0.48 -25.72
C ARG A 138 -3.95 1.16 -24.64
N THR A 139 -3.99 0.63 -23.42
CA THR A 139 -3.15 1.09 -22.31
C THR A 139 -1.83 0.35 -22.22
N GLU A 140 -1.75 -0.88 -22.74
CA GLU A 140 -0.56 -1.75 -22.65
C GLU A 140 -0.10 -2.27 -24.02
N VAL A 141 1.21 -2.51 -24.14
CA VAL A 141 1.83 -3.13 -25.31
C VAL A 141 2.17 -4.58 -24.97
N VAL A 142 1.47 -5.52 -25.60
CA VAL A 142 1.58 -6.96 -25.33
C VAL A 142 2.06 -7.74 -26.54
N LEU A 143 2.60 -8.96 -26.35
CA LEU A 143 2.97 -9.84 -27.45
C LEU A 143 1.73 -10.27 -28.25
N TYR A 144 0.68 -10.72 -27.56
CA TYR A 144 -0.59 -11.14 -28.16
C TYR A 144 -1.77 -10.60 -27.32
N PRO A 145 -2.85 -10.08 -27.93
CA PRO A 145 -3.10 -9.96 -29.36
C PRO A 145 -2.41 -8.75 -30.02
N THR A 146 -2.06 -8.89 -31.29
CA THR A 146 -1.50 -7.82 -32.12
C THR A 146 -2.62 -6.94 -32.70
N PRO A 147 -2.32 -5.72 -33.21
CA PRO A 147 -3.32 -4.87 -33.88
C PRO A 147 -3.97 -5.51 -35.10
N ALA A 148 -3.25 -6.40 -35.80
CA ALA A 148 -3.75 -7.08 -37.00
C ALA A 148 -4.76 -8.18 -36.69
N ASP A 149 -4.77 -8.72 -35.46
CA ASP A 149 -5.68 -9.79 -35.07
C ASP A 149 -7.13 -9.29 -35.00
N THR A 150 -8.07 -10.03 -35.58
CA THR A 150 -9.50 -9.67 -35.58
C THR A 150 -10.36 -10.82 -35.07
N GLY A 151 -11.55 -10.51 -34.57
CA GLY A 151 -12.51 -11.50 -34.07
C GLY A 151 -12.99 -11.25 -32.64
N ILE A 152 -14.11 -11.87 -32.29
CA ILE A 152 -14.78 -11.69 -30.98
C ILE A 152 -13.86 -12.12 -29.84
N PHE A 153 -13.20 -13.28 -29.97
CA PHE A 153 -12.27 -13.79 -28.96
C PHE A 153 -11.08 -12.86 -28.73
N VAL A 154 -10.49 -12.32 -29.80
CA VAL A 154 -9.38 -11.37 -29.75
C VAL A 154 -9.81 -10.09 -29.00
N ASN A 155 -11.01 -9.60 -29.28
CA ASN A 155 -11.55 -8.42 -28.59
C ASN A 155 -11.78 -8.67 -27.10
N ILE A 156 -12.24 -9.87 -26.71
CA ILE A 156 -12.35 -10.26 -25.29
C ILE A 156 -10.97 -10.22 -24.63
N LEU A 157 -9.94 -10.77 -25.26
CA LEU A 157 -8.57 -10.73 -24.72
C LEU A 157 -8.04 -9.30 -24.57
N ARG A 158 -8.29 -8.42 -25.55
CA ARG A 158 -7.94 -7.00 -25.44
C ARG A 158 -8.63 -6.35 -24.25
N SER A 159 -9.93 -6.56 -24.09
CA SER A 159 -10.67 -6.01 -22.94
C SER A 159 -10.16 -6.54 -21.60
N LEU A 160 -9.73 -7.80 -21.54
CA LEU A 160 -9.09 -8.34 -20.34
C LEU A 160 -7.79 -7.58 -20.07
N ILE A 161 -6.88 -7.44 -21.04
CA ILE A 161 -5.61 -6.72 -20.85
C ILE A 161 -5.84 -5.29 -20.35
N GLU A 162 -6.84 -4.57 -20.86
CA GLU A 162 -7.21 -3.26 -20.31
C GLU A 162 -7.64 -3.35 -18.83
N ILE A 163 -8.43 -4.38 -18.46
CA ILE A 163 -8.81 -4.64 -17.06
C ILE A 163 -7.58 -5.03 -16.20
N HIS A 164 -6.55 -5.66 -16.76
CA HIS A 164 -5.33 -6.02 -16.04
C HIS A 164 -4.65 -4.78 -15.45
N TRP A 165 -4.54 -3.70 -16.23
CA TRP A 165 -3.98 -2.44 -15.76
C TRP A 165 -4.69 -1.93 -14.49
N TYR A 166 -6.03 -1.82 -14.55
CA TYR A 166 -6.83 -1.35 -13.41
C TYR A 166 -6.68 -2.27 -12.19
N HIS A 167 -6.61 -3.58 -12.44
CA HIS A 167 -6.40 -4.56 -11.39
C HIS A 167 -5.04 -4.40 -10.69
N MET A 168 -3.96 -4.22 -11.45
CA MET A 168 -2.63 -3.95 -10.91
C MET A 168 -2.57 -2.63 -10.14
N MET A 169 -3.19 -1.57 -10.65
CA MET A 169 -3.26 -0.28 -9.95
C MET A 169 -4.02 -0.38 -8.62
N ALA A 170 -5.13 -1.14 -8.57
CA ALA A 170 -5.87 -1.38 -7.33
C ALA A 170 -5.03 -2.14 -6.28
N MET A 171 -4.25 -3.13 -6.71
CA MET A 171 -3.32 -3.86 -5.84
C MET A 171 -2.19 -2.96 -5.33
N MET A 172 -1.58 -2.16 -6.22
CA MET A 172 -0.56 -1.19 -5.85
C MET A 172 -1.08 -0.18 -4.82
N LEU A 173 -2.25 0.42 -5.09
CA LEU A 173 -2.91 1.35 -4.16
C LEU A 173 -3.13 0.73 -2.78
N SER A 174 -3.57 -0.53 -2.74
CA SER A 174 -3.78 -1.24 -1.48
C SER A 174 -2.48 -1.38 -0.70
N ILE A 175 -1.41 -1.82 -1.35
CA ILE A 175 -0.09 -2.02 -0.72
C ILE A 175 0.50 -0.69 -0.25
N ASP A 176 0.55 0.31 -1.13
CA ASP A 176 1.12 1.61 -0.81
C ASP A 176 0.26 2.35 0.24
N GLY A 177 -1.05 2.14 0.23
CA GLY A 177 -1.98 2.60 1.27
C GLY A 177 -1.65 2.03 2.64
N PHE A 178 -1.35 0.72 2.74
CA PHE A 178 -0.90 0.12 3.99
C PHE A 178 0.37 0.78 4.50
N VAL A 179 1.38 0.96 3.64
CA VAL A 179 2.66 1.59 4.01
C VAL A 179 2.45 3.03 4.51
N ILE A 180 1.66 3.83 3.80
CA ILE A 180 1.33 5.21 4.21
C ILE A 180 0.67 5.21 5.58
N CYS A 181 -0.33 4.36 5.80
CA CYS A 181 -1.01 4.24 7.09
C CYS A 181 -0.04 3.87 8.21
N SER A 182 0.83 2.88 8.00
CA SER A 182 1.85 2.48 8.98
C SER A 182 2.80 3.63 9.34
N LEU A 183 3.30 4.37 8.33
CA LEU A 183 4.18 5.52 8.56
C LEU A 183 3.49 6.65 9.34
N VAL A 184 2.21 6.91 9.04
CA VAL A 184 1.42 7.88 9.81
C VAL A 184 1.25 7.41 11.24
N ILE A 185 0.92 6.14 11.48
CA ILE A 185 0.78 5.59 12.84
C ILE A 185 2.08 5.75 13.63
N VAL A 186 3.23 5.40 13.06
CA VAL A 186 4.55 5.59 13.69
C VAL A 186 4.77 7.05 14.07
N ARG A 187 4.47 8.00 13.17
CA ARG A 187 4.55 9.44 13.47
C ARG A 187 3.69 9.81 14.68
N PHE A 188 2.49 9.25 14.80
CA PHE A 188 1.61 9.52 15.93
C PHE A 188 2.05 8.82 17.22
N LYS A 189 2.71 7.66 17.15
CA LYS A 189 3.38 7.06 18.32
C LYS A 189 4.45 8.00 18.90
N PHE A 190 5.27 8.62 18.05
CA PHE A 190 6.24 9.63 18.52
C PHE A 190 5.57 10.88 19.11
N LYS A 191 4.40 11.29 18.59
CA LYS A 191 3.62 12.37 19.22
C LYS A 191 3.06 11.95 20.59
N ALA A 192 2.60 10.71 20.73
CA ALA A 192 2.13 10.17 21.99
C ALA A 192 3.26 10.09 23.02
N LEU A 193 4.45 9.65 22.61
CA LEU A 193 5.67 9.68 23.44
C LEU A 193 5.99 11.11 23.91
N LYS A 194 5.94 12.10 23.01
CA LYS A 194 6.14 13.50 23.38
C LYS A 194 5.12 13.98 24.42
N LEU A 195 3.85 13.65 24.22
CA LEU A 195 2.79 14.01 25.16
C LEU A 195 3.01 13.36 26.54
N TYR A 196 3.37 12.08 26.57
CA TYR A 196 3.71 11.39 27.81
C TYR A 196 4.89 12.04 28.55
N CYS A 197 5.95 12.45 27.85
CA CYS A 197 7.05 13.20 28.45
C CYS A 197 6.59 14.55 29.04
N GLN A 198 5.63 15.24 28.42
CA GLN A 198 5.07 16.49 28.94
C GLN A 198 4.22 16.26 30.20
N GLU A 199 3.43 15.19 30.22
CA GLU A 199 2.66 14.77 31.41
C GLU A 199 3.57 14.37 32.57
N MET A 200 4.64 13.62 32.28
CA MET A 200 5.67 13.28 33.26
C MET A 200 6.28 14.53 33.90
N ARG A 201 6.70 15.52 33.09
CA ARG A 201 7.21 16.81 33.60
C ARG A 201 6.18 17.51 34.48
N THR A 202 4.93 17.57 34.03
CA THR A 202 3.84 18.23 34.77
C THR A 202 3.55 17.54 36.10
N LYS A 203 3.57 16.20 36.12
CA LYS A 203 3.42 15.37 37.31
C LYS A 203 4.54 15.61 38.31
N VAL A 204 5.78 15.74 37.86
CA VAL A 204 6.91 16.09 38.74
C VAL A 204 6.68 17.48 39.34
N LEU A 205 6.46 18.51 38.52
CA LEU A 205 6.28 19.89 38.99
C LEU A 205 5.15 20.04 40.02
N LYS A 206 4.00 19.38 39.81
CA LYS A 206 2.86 19.41 40.75
C LYS A 206 3.11 18.71 42.08
N ASN A 207 4.04 17.75 42.11
CA ASN A 207 4.32 16.94 43.29
C ASN A 207 5.58 17.40 44.05
N VAL A 208 6.32 18.41 43.55
CA VAL A 208 7.51 18.96 44.21
C VAL A 208 7.22 19.44 45.63
N GLU A 209 6.06 20.06 45.85
CA GLU A 209 5.66 20.60 47.16
C GLU A 209 5.05 19.54 48.09
N ASN A 210 4.54 18.43 47.53
CA ASN A 210 3.70 17.47 48.26
C ASN A 210 4.37 16.11 48.53
N LYS A 211 5.55 15.84 47.94
CA LYS A 211 6.24 14.55 48.05
C LYS A 211 7.70 14.72 48.42
N SER A 212 8.26 13.71 49.09
CA SER A 212 9.69 13.67 49.36
C SER A 212 10.48 13.58 48.05
N ARG A 213 11.70 14.13 48.06
CA ARG A 213 12.60 14.09 46.91
C ARG A 213 12.89 12.65 46.44
N MET A 214 13.04 11.70 47.37
CA MET A 214 13.25 10.30 47.01
C MET A 214 12.05 9.70 46.28
N ASP A 215 10.83 10.01 46.69
CA ASP A 215 9.61 9.49 46.05
C ASP A 215 9.43 10.09 44.65
N LEU A 216 9.79 11.36 44.47
CA LEU A 216 9.79 12.02 43.17
C LEU A 216 10.84 11.40 42.23
N GLU A 217 12.07 11.19 42.70
CA GLU A 217 13.13 10.55 41.92
C GLU A 217 12.74 9.11 41.53
N LYS A 218 12.13 8.35 42.44
CA LYS A 218 11.64 7.00 42.16
C LYS A 218 10.51 7.00 41.12
N SER A 219 9.53 7.90 41.25
CA SER A 219 8.45 8.03 40.25
C SER A 219 9.00 8.43 38.89
N PHE A 220 9.93 9.39 38.84
CA PHE A 220 10.55 9.84 37.60
C PHE A 220 11.33 8.72 36.91
N LYS A 221 12.12 7.93 37.65
CA LYS A 221 12.84 6.77 37.09
C LYS A 221 11.88 5.76 36.46
N ASN A 222 10.76 5.46 37.11
CA ASN A 222 9.75 4.53 36.58
C ASN A 222 9.09 5.07 35.30
N ASP A 223 8.70 6.35 35.31
CA ASP A 223 8.12 7.01 34.14
C ASP A 223 9.15 7.08 32.99
N PHE A 224 10.43 7.32 33.28
CA PHE A 224 11.51 7.33 32.28
C PHE A 224 11.79 5.95 31.66
N VAL A 225 11.75 4.87 32.45
CA VAL A 225 11.81 3.50 31.90
C VAL A 225 10.64 3.26 30.93
N THR A 226 9.47 3.84 31.22
CA THR A 226 8.29 3.74 30.35
C THR A 226 8.48 4.53 29.05
N VAL A 227 9.11 5.71 29.08
CA VAL A 227 9.53 6.46 27.89
C VAL A 227 10.44 5.62 26.99
N ILE A 228 11.44 4.95 27.56
CA ILE A 228 12.36 4.09 26.80
C ILE A 228 11.59 2.97 26.09
N LYS A 229 10.71 2.27 26.81
CA LYS A 229 9.87 1.21 26.24
C LYS A 229 8.96 1.72 25.12
N MET A 230 8.30 2.86 25.32
CA MET A 230 7.44 3.46 24.29
C MET A 230 8.22 3.89 23.05
N HIS A 231 9.45 4.38 23.22
CA HIS A 231 10.33 4.72 22.10
C HIS A 231 10.78 3.47 21.34
N GLU A 232 11.16 2.41 22.06
CA GLU A 232 11.47 1.10 21.47
C GLU A 232 10.27 0.56 20.67
N ASP A 233 9.07 0.57 21.23
CA ASP A 233 7.84 0.11 20.56
C ASP A 233 7.40 0.99 19.38
N ALA A 234 7.93 2.21 19.25
CA ALA A 234 7.66 3.10 18.12
C ALA A 234 8.58 2.85 16.92
N LEU A 235 9.78 2.31 17.14
CA LEU A 235 10.79 2.08 16.10
C LEU A 235 10.73 0.69 15.44
N TRP A 236 9.86 -0.20 15.93
CA TRP A 236 9.89 -1.63 15.59
C TRP A 236 8.51 -2.21 15.26
#